data_AF-A0A7C1N4K2-F1
#
_entry.id   AF-A0A7C1N4K2-F1
#
_cell.length_a   1.000
_cell.length_b   1.000
_cell.length_c   1.000
_cell.angle_alpha   90.00
_cell.angle_beta   90.00
_cell.angle_gamma   90.00
#
_symmetry.space_group_name_H-M   'P 1'
#
loop_
_entity.id
_entity.type
_entity.pdbx_description
1 polymer ?
#
loop_
_entity_poly.entity_id
_entity_poly.type
_entity_poly.pdbx_seq_one_letter_code
_entity_poly.pdbx_strand_id
1 'polypeptide(L)'
;MNTETVRLNITIPIGLAQSLNRFAGPRRRSRFIAEALRRRIQEMEKESLEKKLEEGYRVAAAESIAISKEFEATDLEGWDEY
;
A
#
# COMPACT_ATOMS: atom_id res chain seq x y z
N MET A 1 13.35 -21.29 -2.57
CA MET A 1 13.86 -20.13 -1.82
C MET A 1 13.96 -20.53 -0.36
N ASN A 2 15.16 -20.49 0.23
CA ASN A 2 15.33 -20.71 1.66
C ASN A 2 14.57 -19.60 2.39
N THR A 3 13.40 -19.90 2.96
CA THR A 3 12.75 -18.96 3.87
C THR A 3 13.52 -19.02 5.18
N GLU A 4 14.47 -18.11 5.35
CA GLU A 4 15.07 -17.84 6.64
C GLU A 4 13.93 -17.41 7.59
N THR A 5 13.68 -18.23 8.61
CA THR A 5 12.62 -17.98 9.59
C THR A 5 13.27 -17.61 10.91
N VAL A 6 12.81 -16.51 11.50
CA VAL A 6 13.26 -16.07 12.83
C VAL A 6 12.20 -16.45 13.85
N ARG A 7 12.60 -17.15 14.92
CA ARG A 7 11.70 -17.46 16.03
C ARG A 7 11.57 -16.25 16.93
N LEU A 8 10.34 -15.76 17.09
CA LEU A 8 10.00 -14.64 17.97
C LEU A 8 9.16 -15.13 19.14
N ASN A 9 9.50 -14.70 20.36
CA ASN A 9 8.67 -14.90 21.54
C ASN A 9 7.89 -13.60 21.78
N ILE A 10 6.56 -13.64 21.60
CA ILE A 10 5.70 -12.48 21.73
C ILE A 10 4.59 -12.72 22.76
N THR A 11 4.20 -11.66 23.45
CA THR A 11 3.08 -11.67 24.39
C THR A 11 1.84 -11.18 23.67
N ILE A 12 0.76 -11.95 23.73
CA ILE A 12 -0.53 -11.60 23.13
C ILE A 12 -1.66 -11.75 24.16
N PRO A 13 -2.71 -10.92 24.09
CA PRO A 13 -3.87 -11.07 24.97
C PRO A 13 -4.54 -12.43 24.81
N ILE A 14 -5.07 -12.99 25.90
CA ILE A 14 -5.63 -14.34 25.92
C ILE A 14 -6.79 -14.53 24.94
N GLY A 15 -7.68 -13.54 24.82
CA GLY A 15 -8.79 -13.58 23.85
C GLY A 15 -8.32 -13.58 22.40
N LEU A 16 -7.19 -12.92 22.12
CA LEU A 16 -6.58 -12.91 20.79
C LEU A 16 -5.91 -14.26 20.50
N ALA A 17 -5.24 -14.87 21.48
CA ALA A 17 -4.67 -16.20 21.36
C ALA A 17 -5.74 -17.27 21.09
N GLN A 18 -6.89 -17.19 21.78
CA GLN A 18 -8.03 -18.05 21.54
C GLN A 18 -8.61 -17.86 20.13
N SER A 19 -8.77 -16.61 19.70
CA SER A 19 -9.25 -16.29 18.35
C SER A 19 -8.29 -16.80 17.28
N LEU A 20 -6.99 -16.60 17.47
CA LEU A 20 -5.95 -17.13 16.59
C LEU A 20 -6.04 -18.66 16.47
N ASN A 21 -6.29 -19.36 17.57
CA ASN A 21 -6.47 -20.82 17.54
C ASN A 21 -7.69 -21.25 16.73
N ARG A 22 -8.80 -20.52 16.90
CA ARG A 22 -10.06 -20.79 16.19
C ARG A 22 -9.91 -20.56 14.68
N PHE A 23 -9.26 -19.46 14.27
CA PHE A 23 -9.17 -19.07 12.85
C PHE A 23 -8.00 -19.72 12.10
N ALA A 24 -6.84 -19.90 12.73
CA ALA A 24 -5.67 -20.48 12.05
C ALA A 24 -5.76 -22.02 11.94
N GLY A 25 -6.45 -22.67 12.87
CA GLY A 25 -6.41 -24.11 13.02
C GLY A 25 -5.06 -24.62 13.59
N PRO A 26 -4.95 -25.93 13.86
CA PRO A 26 -3.77 -26.51 14.51
C PRO A 26 -2.52 -26.36 13.63
N ARG A 27 -1.37 -26.03 14.27
CA ARG A 27 -0.04 -25.88 13.66
C ARG A 27 0.12 -24.78 12.60
N ARG A 28 -0.87 -23.92 12.36
CA ARG A 28 -0.77 -22.81 11.38
C ARG A 28 -0.71 -21.40 11.97
N ARG A 29 -0.53 -21.28 13.29
CA ARG A 29 -0.47 -19.99 14.00
C ARG A 29 0.57 -19.04 13.40
N SER A 30 1.81 -19.49 13.24
CA SER A 30 2.90 -18.66 12.72
C SER A 30 2.63 -18.19 11.30
N ARG A 31 2.05 -19.06 10.45
CA ARG A 31 1.66 -18.70 9.08
C ARG A 31 0.56 -17.64 9.08
N PHE A 32 -0.47 -17.82 9.90
CA PHE A 32 -1.56 -16.86 10.02
C PHE A 32 -1.05 -15.50 10.50
N ILE A 33 -0.19 -15.47 11.54
CA ILE A 33 0.42 -14.24 12.04
C ILE A 33 1.26 -13.57 10.93
N ALA A 34 2.09 -14.33 10.22
CA ALA A 34 2.92 -13.79 9.15
C ALA A 34 2.08 -13.21 7.99
N GLU A 35 1.00 -13.87 7.60
CA GLU A 35 0.09 -13.38 6.56
C GLU A 35 -0.66 -12.12 7.02
N ALA A 36 -1.14 -12.09 8.25
CA ALA A 36 -1.80 -10.92 8.83
C ALA A 36 -0.84 -9.71 8.94
N LEU A 37 0.39 -9.94 9.39
CA LEU A 37 1.42 -8.89 9.45
C LEU A 37 1.77 -8.37 8.06
N ARG A 38 1.94 -9.26 7.07
CA ARG A 38 2.23 -8.84 5.68
C ARG A 38 1.12 -7.95 5.14
N ARG A 39 -0.15 -8.34 5.32
CA ARG A 39 -1.29 -7.53 4.87
C ARG A 39 -1.30 -6.17 5.56
N ARG A 40 -1.13 -6.14 6.88
CA ARG A 40 -1.13 -4.88 7.64
C ARG A 40 -0.01 -3.95 7.21
N ILE A 41 1.19 -4.47 6.97
CA ILE A 41 2.33 -3.68 6.48
C ILE A 41 2.03 -3.10 5.10
N GLN A 42 1.52 -3.92 4.18
CA GLN A 42 1.15 -3.44 2.83
C GLN A 42 0.08 -2.35 2.86
N GLU A 43 -0.92 -2.47 3.74
CA GLU A 43 -1.93 -1.41 3.95
C GLU A 43 -1.28 -0.11 4.45
N MET A 44 -0.40 -0.20 5.45
CA MET A 44 0.30 0.98 5.99
C MET A 44 1.20 1.66 4.95
N GLU A 45 1.92 0.86 4.15
CA GLU A 45 2.76 1.37 3.05
C GLU A 45 1.91 2.07 1.99
N LYS A 46 0.77 1.47 1.61
CA LYS A 46 -0.17 2.08 0.66
C LYS A 46 -0.73 3.40 1.17
N GLU A 47 -1.23 3.44 2.39
CA GLU A 47 -1.76 4.67 3.02
C GLU A 47 -0.69 5.78 3.08
N SER A 48 0.56 5.42 3.38
CA SER A 48 1.69 6.35 3.40
C SER A 48 2.01 6.88 2.00
N LEU A 49 2.00 6.00 0.99
CA LEU A 49 2.24 6.38 -0.40
C LEU A 49 1.14 7.31 -0.93
N GLU A 50 -0.13 6.99 -0.69
CA GLU A 50 -1.27 7.81 -1.12
C GLU A 50 -1.18 9.23 -0.56
N LYS A 51 -0.82 9.40 0.72
CA LYS A 51 -0.60 10.72 1.33
C LYS A 51 0.53 11.50 0.67
N LYS A 52 1.65 10.84 0.37
CA LYS A 52 2.79 11.48 -0.31
C LYS A 52 2.43 11.90 -1.73
N LEU A 53 1.67 11.07 -2.45
CA LEU A 53 1.18 11.40 -3.79
C LEU A 53 0.23 12.59 -3.73
N GLU A 54 -0.74 12.59 -2.82
CA GLU A 54 -1.68 13.71 -2.62
C GLU A 54 -0.94 15.03 -2.35
N GLU A 55 0.05 15.00 -1.45
CA GLU A 55 0.88 16.17 -1.15
C GLU A 55 1.69 16.61 -2.38
N GLY A 56 2.36 15.67 -3.06
CA GLY A 56 3.13 15.95 -4.26
C GLY A 56 2.29 16.58 -5.37
N TYR A 57 1.09 16.06 -5.63
CA TYR A 57 0.16 16.63 -6.61
C TYR A 57 -0.32 18.02 -6.20
N ARG A 58 -0.60 18.25 -4.91
CA ARG A 58 -1.01 19.58 -4.43
C ARG A 58 0.10 20.62 -4.60
N VAL A 59 1.33 20.26 -4.26
CA VAL A 59 2.49 21.17 -4.38
C VAL A 59 2.79 21.47 -5.84
N ALA A 60 2.78 20.44 -6.69
CA ALA A 60 3.09 20.58 -8.12
C ALA A 60 1.91 21.09 -8.96
N ALA A 61 0.73 21.34 -8.37
CA ALA A 61 -0.48 21.66 -9.12
C ALA A 61 -0.32 22.93 -9.98
N ALA A 62 0.23 24.00 -9.42
CA ALA A 62 0.38 25.27 -10.14
C ALA A 62 1.35 25.15 -11.32
N GLU A 63 2.49 24.49 -11.11
CA GLU A 63 3.48 24.20 -12.15
C GLU A 63 2.89 23.29 -13.24
N SER A 64 2.21 22.21 -12.83
CA SER A 64 1.58 21.26 -13.75
C SER A 64 0.54 21.95 -14.63
N ILE A 65 -0.30 22.81 -14.06
CA ILE A 65 -1.30 23.60 -14.82
C ILE A 65 -0.62 24.56 -15.79
N ALA A 66 0.48 25.21 -15.38
CA ALA A 66 1.22 26.13 -16.23
C ALA A 66 1.80 25.41 -17.45
N ILE A 67 2.43 24.26 -17.24
CA ILE A 67 2.95 23.40 -18.31
C ILE A 67 1.81 22.93 -19.21
N SER A 68 0.71 22.40 -18.66
CA SER A 68 -0.42 21.95 -19.49
C SER A 68 -0.98 23.04 -20.40
N LYS A 69 -1.03 24.30 -19.93
CA LYS A 69 -1.47 25.43 -20.76
C LYS A 69 -0.48 25.77 -21.88
N GLU A 70 0.82 25.60 -21.63
CA GLU A 70 1.85 25.86 -22.64
C GLU A 70 1.72 24.91 -23.85
N PHE A 71 1.31 23.67 -23.61
CA PHE A 71 1.19 22.63 -24.63
C PHE A 71 -0.23 22.47 -25.21
N GLU A 72 -1.21 23.23 -24.73
CA GLU A 72 -2.62 23.11 -25.13
C GLU A 72 -2.83 23.26 -26.65
N ALA A 73 -2.05 24.13 -27.31
CA ALA A 73 -2.14 24.33 -28.75
C ALA A 73 -1.62 23.12 -29.55
N THR A 74 -0.60 22.42 -29.04
CA THR A 74 -0.03 21.22 -29.68
C THR A 74 -0.90 19.99 -29.44
N ASP A 75 -1.60 19.92 -28.31
CA ASP A 75 -2.51 18.80 -28.01
C ASP A 75 -3.69 18.70 -28.99
N LEU A 76 -4.12 19.85 -29.54
CA LEU A 76 -5.25 19.96 -30.49
C LEU A 76 -4.79 19.97 -31.97
N GLU A 77 -3.49 19.97 -32.23
CA GLU A 77 -2.94 20.00 -33.58
C GLU A 77 -3.29 18.68 -34.32
N GLY A 78 -3.94 18.78 -35.50
CA GLY A 78 -4.34 17.62 -36.31
C GLY A 78 -5.66 16.93 -35.90
N TRP A 79 -6.39 17.46 -34.91
CA TRP A 79 -7.71 16.93 -34.51
C TRP A 79 -8.84 17.32 -35.48
N ASP A 80 -8.65 18.37 -36.28
CA ASP A 80 -9.64 18.88 -37.24
C ASP A 80 -9.57 18.20 -38.63
N GLU A 81 -8.63 17.25 -38.83
CA GLU A 81 -8.35 16.63 -40.14
C GLU A 81 -9.14 15.33 -40.43
N TYR A 82 -10.20 15.01 -39.66
CA TYR A 82 -11.00 13.78 -39.81
C TYR A 82 -12.50 14.02 -40.04
#